data_AF-A0A927LKG2-F1
#
_entry.id   AF-A0A927LKG2-F1
#
_cell.length_a   1.000
_cell.length_b   1.000
_cell.length_c   1.000
_cell.angle_alpha   90.00
_cell.angle_beta   90.00
_cell.angle_gamma   90.00
#
_symmetry.space_group_name_H-M   'P 1'
#
loop_
_entity.id
_entity.type
_entity.pdbx_description
1 polymer ?
#
loop_
_entity_poly.entity_id
_entity_poly.type
_entity_poly.pdbx_seq_one_letter_code
_entity_poly.pdbx_strand_id
1 'polypeptide(L)' 'MKIFLSWSGNKSKLIAESLKDWLEQVIQSTEPWISTSIEMV' A
#
# COMPACT_ATOMS: atom_id res chain seq x y z
N MET A 1 4.47 -10.11 9.14
CA MET A 1 4.81 -8.75 9.59
C MET A 1 3.82 -7.79 8.99
N LYS A 2 3.11 -7.09 9.84
CA LYS A 2 2.05 -6.18 9.44
C LYS A 2 2.64 -4.85 8.95
N ILE A 3 2.43 -4.49 7.68
CA ILE A 3 2.93 -3.24 7.07
C ILE A 3 1.76 -2.37 6.62
N PHE A 4 1.68 -1.15 7.14
CA PHE A 4 0.69 -0.18 6.71
C PHE A 4 1.22 0.70 5.58
N LEU A 5 0.47 0.80 4.48
CA LEU A 5 0.75 1.68 3.35
C LEU A 5 -0.31 2.79 3.28
N SER A 6 0.10 4.01 3.60
CA SER A 6 -0.72 5.21 3.44
C SER A 6 -0.46 5.88 2.09
N TRP A 7 -1.44 6.64 1.62
CA TRP A 7 -1.37 7.40 0.37
C TRP A 7 -2.18 8.69 0.49
N SER A 8 -1.85 9.64 -0.38
CA SER A 8 -2.50 10.95 -0.53
C SER A 8 -2.60 11.29 -2.02
N GLY A 9 -3.82 11.24 -2.55
CA GLY A 9 -4.10 11.45 -3.97
C GLY A 9 -3.77 10.26 -4.88
N ASN A 10 -4.21 10.36 -6.14
CA ASN A 10 -4.24 9.23 -7.09
C ASN A 10 -2.86 8.65 -7.39
N LYS A 11 -1.84 9.50 -7.56
CA LYS A 11 -0.50 9.05 -7.94
C LYS A 11 0.14 8.20 -6.85
N SER A 12 0.06 8.63 -5.59
CA SER A 12 0.64 7.88 -4.48
C SER A 12 -0.16 6.61 -4.18
N LYS A 13 -1.48 6.60 -4.43
CA LYS A 13 -2.31 5.40 -4.33
C LYS A 13 -1.82 4.29 -5.27
N LEU A 14 -1.58 4.62 -6.54
CA LEU A 14 -1.04 3.66 -7.53
C LEU A 14 0.32 3.09 -7.11
N ILE A 15 1.17 3.93 -6.48
CA ILE A 15 2.46 3.49 -5.96
C ILE A 15 2.26 2.56 -4.76
N ALA A 16 1.36 2.89 -3.82
CA ALA A 16 1.06 2.04 -2.67
C ALA A 16 0.52 0.66 -3.09
N GLU A 17 -0.33 0.61 -4.12
CA GLU A 17 -0.83 -0.62 -4.72
C GLU A 17 0.30 -1.46 -5.31
N SER A 18 1.16 -0.86 -6.14
CA SER A 18 2.31 -1.56 -6.73
C SER A 18 3.31 -2.04 -5.68
N LEU A 19 3.53 -1.25 -4.62
CA LEU A 19 4.46 -1.57 -3.55
C LEU A 19 3.94 -2.71 -2.66
N LYS A 20 2.62 -2.77 -2.41
CA LYS A 20 2.01 -3.91 -1.72
C LYS A 20 2.35 -5.22 -2.44
N ASP A 21 2.09 -5.29 -3.74
CA ASP A 21 2.29 -6.51 -4.53
C ASP A 21 3.77 -6.90 -4.56
N TRP A 22 4.67 -5.92 -4.73
CA TRP A 22 6.10 -6.17 -4.70
C TRP A 22 6.59 -6.68 -3.33
N LEU A 23 6.08 -6.12 -2.23
CA LEU A 23 6.47 -6.53 -0.87
C LEU A 23 6.06 -7.98 -0.57
N GLU A 24 4.86 -8.39 -0.98
CA GLU A 24 4.39 -9.78 -0.82
C GLU A 24 5.27 -10.77 -1.61
N GLN A 25 5.78 -10.37 -2.77
CA GLN A 25 6.66 -11.21 -3.61
C GLN A 25 8.08 -11.34 -3.07
N VAL A 26 8.67 -10.23 -2.60
CA VAL A 26 10.07 -10.19 -2.16
C VAL A 26 10.23 -10.67 -0.72
N ILE A 27 9.26 -10.35 0.15
CA ILE A 27 9.29 -10.70 1.57
C ILE A 27 7.97 -11.37 1.93
N GLN A 28 7.93 -12.70 1.78
CA GLN A 28 6.71 -13.51 1.87
C GLN A 28 6.07 -13.51 3.26
N SER A 29 6.83 -13.11 4.29
CA SER A 29 6.32 -12.97 5.65
C SER A 29 5.60 -11.64 5.88
N THR A 30 5.55 -10.72 4.90
CA THR A 30 4.83 -9.46 5.02
C THR A 30 3.34 -9.63 4.78
N GLU A 31 2.56 -8.82 5.46
CA GLU A 31 1.11 -8.69 5.29
C GLU A 31 0.85 -7.19 5.12
N PRO A 32 1.08 -6.63 3.91
CA PRO A 32 0.87 -5.22 3.65
C PRO A 32 -0.62 -4.92 3.40
N TRP A 33 -1.15 -3.87 4.03
CA TRP A 33 -2.49 -3.36 3.73
C TRP A 33 -2.46 -1.87 3.45
N ILE A 34 -3.36 -1.44 2.57
CA ILE A 34 -3.48 -0.08 2.10
C ILE A 34 -4.68 0.58 2.81
N SER A 35 -4.58 1.85 3.17
CA SER A 35 -5.73 2.59 3.72
C SER A 35 -6.89 2.64 2.72
N THR A 36 -8.10 2.32 3.18
CA THR A 36 -9.36 2.57 2.46
C THR A 36 -9.61 4.08 2.34
N SER A 37 -10.19 4.51 1.20
CA SER A 37 -10.36 5.89 0.73
C SER A 37 -10.10 7.00 1.75
N ILE A 38 -8.92 7.63 1.66
CA ILE A 38 -8.72 9.01 2.11
C ILE A 38 -9.25 9.89 0.97
N GLU A 39 -10.53 10.28 1.05
CA GLU A 39 -11.04 11.36 0.20
C GLU A 39 -10.56 12.67 0.81
N MET A 40 -9.36 13.09 0.41
CA MET A 40 -8.99 14.50 0.58
C MET A 40 -9.71 15.29 -0.49
N VAL A 41 -10.78 15.95 -0.04
CA VAL A 41 -11.49 17.03 -0.73
C VAL A 41 -10.54 18.18 -1.03
#